data_AF-A0A1Z8AB19-F1
#
_entry.id   AF-A0A1Z8AB19-F1
#
_cell.length_a   1.000
_cell.length_b   1.000
_cell.length_c   1.000
_cell.angle_alpha   90.00
_cell.angle_beta   90.00
_cell.angle_gamma   90.00
#
_symmetry.space_group_name_H-M   'P 1'
#
loop_
_entity.id
_entity.type
_entity.pdbx_description
1 polymer ?
#
loop_
_entity_poly.entity_id
_entity_poly.type
_entity_poly.pdbx_seq_one_letter_code
_entity_poly.pdbx_strand_id
1 'polypeptide(L)'
;MKPVVLLVGRLPNVIGNVAKQLEDLPIQWLGAHTRDEVISQISEEPKIECVIMGASHDDTVRGDLIAVIAQRRPDLCIHIKDRSSGPDGMASFVRRMVQCDVLRNMAHF
;
A
#
# COMPACT_ATOMS: atom_id res chain seq x y z
N MET A 1 17.93 -5.14 -5.66
CA MET A 1 16.64 -5.76 -5.27
C MET A 1 15.52 -4.76 -5.51
N LYS A 2 14.28 -5.20 -5.77
CA LYS A 2 13.14 -4.29 -5.95
C LYS A 2 12.56 -3.89 -4.58
N PRO A 3 12.14 -2.63 -4.36
CA PRO A 3 11.42 -2.24 -3.15
C PRO A 3 10.03 -2.87 -3.12
N VAL A 4 9.49 -3.04 -1.92
CA VAL A 4 8.17 -3.64 -1.74
C VAL A 4 7.15 -2.59 -1.32
N VAL A 5 5.96 -2.64 -1.93
CA VAL A 5 4.82 -1.79 -1.55
C VAL A 5 3.64 -2.69 -1.17
N LEU A 6 3.09 -2.45 0.02
CA LEU A 6 1.90 -3.18 0.49
C LEU A 6 0.64 -2.41 0.12
N LEU A 7 -0.21 -3.03 -0.69
CA LEU A 7 -1.54 -2.52 -1.02
C LEU A 7 -2.57 -3.13 -0.06
N VAL A 8 -3.36 -2.26 0.58
CA VAL A 8 -4.42 -2.67 1.52
C VAL A 8 -5.78 -2.26 0.98
N GLY A 9 -6.68 -3.22 0.81
CA GLY A 9 -8.00 -2.95 0.25
C GLY A 9 -8.94 -4.14 0.40
N ARG A 10 -10.24 -3.90 0.35
CA ARG A 10 -11.26 -4.92 0.63
C ARG A 10 -11.51 -5.88 -0.54
N LEU A 11 -11.18 -5.45 -1.76
CA LEU A 11 -11.53 -6.15 -3.00
C LEU A 11 -10.29 -6.82 -3.61
N PRO A 12 -10.19 -8.16 -3.61
CA PRO A 12 -9.06 -8.89 -4.21
C PRO A 12 -8.80 -8.50 -5.66
N ASN A 13 -9.88 -8.36 -6.44
CA ASN A 13 -9.80 -7.98 -7.85
C ASN A 13 -9.20 -6.58 -8.06
N VAL A 14 -9.41 -5.65 -7.12
CA VAL A 14 -8.85 -4.28 -7.24
C VAL A 14 -7.34 -4.30 -7.01
N ILE A 15 -6.87 -5.02 -6.00
CA ILE A 15 -5.42 -5.09 -5.71
C ILE A 15 -4.69 -5.79 -6.87
N GLY A 16 -5.20 -6.94 -7.32
CA GLY A 16 -4.62 -7.65 -8.47
C GLY A 16 -4.62 -6.83 -9.75
N ASN A 17 -5.69 -6.09 -10.03
CA ASN A 17 -5.76 -5.22 -11.20
C ASN A 17 -4.82 -4.00 -11.10
N VAL A 18 -4.66 -3.42 -9.91
CA VAL A 18 -3.71 -2.31 -9.69
C VAL A 18 -2.27 -2.78 -9.90
N ALA A 19 -1.91 -3.95 -9.37
CA ALA A 19 -0.57 -4.51 -9.57
C ALA A 19 -0.26 -4.73 -11.06
N LYS A 20 -1.22 -5.23 -11.85
CA LYS A 20 -1.09 -5.38 -13.31
C LYS A 20 -0.95 -4.04 -14.03
N GLN A 21 -1.75 -3.04 -13.67
CA GLN A 21 -1.68 -1.69 -14.28
C GLN A 21 -0.36 -0.96 -13.99
N LEU A 22 0.41 -1.43 -13.02
CA LEU A 22 1.65 -0.81 -12.54
C LEU A 22 2.85 -1.77 -12.68
N GLU A 23 2.74 -2.79 -13.53
CA GLU A 23 3.80 -3.76 -13.78
C GLU A 23 5.04 -3.14 -14.44
N ASP A 24 4.88 -1.97 -15.06
CA ASP A 24 5.97 -1.17 -15.62
C ASP A 24 6.88 -0.56 -14.54
N LEU A 25 6.41 -0.46 -13.29
CA LEU A 25 7.20 0.08 -12.19
C LEU A 25 8.15 -0.99 -11.62
N PRO A 26 9.39 -0.62 -11.22
CA PRO A 26 10.37 -1.56 -10.68
C PRO A 26 10.10 -1.93 -9.21
N ILE A 27 8.84 -2.22 -8.88
CA ILE A 27 8.32 -2.49 -7.53
C ILE A 27 7.84 -3.94 -7.43
N GLN A 28 7.95 -4.51 -6.22
CA GLN A 28 7.24 -5.73 -5.85
C GLN A 28 5.98 -5.36 -5.08
N TRP A 29 4.83 -5.91 -5.50
CA TRP A 29 3.53 -5.60 -4.91
C TRP A 29 3.11 -6.72 -3.95
N LEU A 30 2.77 -6.35 -2.72
CA LEU A 30 2.06 -7.21 -1.77
C LEU A 30 0.62 -6.74 -1.62
N GLY A 31 -0.27 -7.68 -1.28
CA GLY A 31 -1.68 -7.41 -1.05
C GLY A 31 -2.12 -7.89 0.33
N ALA A 32 -3.00 -7.11 0.96
CA ALA A 32 -3.71 -7.51 2.16
C ALA A 32 -5.15 -6.99 2.17
N HIS A 33 -6.04 -7.81 2.71
CA HIS A 33 -7.49 -7.59 2.77
C HIS A 33 -8.03 -7.61 4.20
N THR A 34 -7.29 -8.23 5.12
CA THR A 34 -7.67 -8.36 6.52
C THR A 34 -6.59 -7.82 7.43
N ARG A 35 -6.94 -7.58 8.69
CA ARG A 35 -5.99 -7.18 9.74
C ARG A 35 -4.87 -8.22 9.89
N ASP A 36 -5.20 -9.50 9.85
CA ASP A 36 -4.23 -10.58 10.04
C ASP A 36 -3.27 -10.68 8.86
N GLU A 37 -3.77 -10.50 7.63
CA GLU A 37 -2.93 -10.41 6.45
C GLU A 37 -2.00 -9.19 6.52
N VAL A 38 -2.51 -8.02 6.92
CA VAL A 38 -1.66 -6.83 7.12
C VAL A 38 -0.56 -7.13 8.13
N ILE A 39 -0.91 -7.75 9.26
CA ILE A 39 0.05 -8.12 10.30
C ILE A 39 1.12 -9.09 9.78
N SER A 40 0.72 -10.16 9.10
CA SER A 40 1.64 -11.15 8.53
C SER A 40 2.59 -10.49 7.53
N GLN A 41 2.06 -9.72 6.57
CA GLN A 41 2.88 -9.05 5.55
C GLN A 41 3.92 -8.10 6.15
N ILE A 42 3.54 -7.21 7.08
CA ILE A 42 4.48 -6.23 7.67
C ILE A 42 5.49 -6.86 8.64
N SER A 43 5.19 -8.05 9.17
CA SER A 43 6.10 -8.81 10.03
C SER A 43 7.06 -9.70 9.24
N GLU A 44 6.66 -10.19 8.07
CA GLU A 44 7.45 -11.13 7.26
C GLU A 44 8.32 -10.44 6.21
N GLU A 45 7.88 -9.30 5.66
CA GLU A 45 8.62 -8.58 4.61
C GLU A 45 9.26 -7.28 5.15
N PRO A 46 10.55 -7.31 5.51
CA PRO A 46 11.24 -6.12 6.02
C PRO A 46 11.44 -5.03 4.95
N LYS A 47 11.38 -5.36 3.65
CA LYS A 47 11.63 -4.41 2.54
C LYS A 47 10.40 -3.63 2.10
N ILE A 48 9.29 -3.73 2.85
CA ILE A 48 8.16 -2.83 2.64
C ILE A 48 8.67 -1.41 2.91
N GLU A 49 8.54 -0.53 1.92
CA GLU A 49 8.93 0.88 2.02
C GLU A 49 7.72 1.74 2.43
N CYS A 50 6.52 1.38 1.98
CA CYS A 50 5.30 2.05 2.37
C CYS A 50 4.06 1.15 2.23
N VAL A 51 3.00 1.57 2.92
CA VAL A 51 1.67 0.97 2.83
C VAL A 51 0.74 1.94 2.12
N ILE A 52 -0.03 1.47 1.15
CA ILE A 52 -1.04 2.26 0.45
C ILE A 52 -2.41 1.64 0.68
N MET A 53 -3.29 2.38 1.37
CA MET A 53 -4.60 1.94 1.77
C MET A 53 -5.69 2.54 0.88
N GLY A 54 -6.48 1.66 0.25
CA GLY A 54 -7.66 2.03 -0.51
C GLY A 54 -8.83 2.47 0.37
N ALA A 55 -9.83 3.08 -0.26
CA ALA A 55 -10.95 3.73 0.44
C ALA A 55 -12.16 2.80 0.70
N SER A 56 -12.03 1.50 0.42
CA SER A 56 -13.13 0.51 0.45
C SER A 56 -13.50 0.01 1.86
N HIS A 57 -12.65 0.25 2.85
CA HIS A 57 -12.93 -0.01 4.26
C HIS A 57 -13.67 1.18 4.89
N ASP A 58 -14.49 0.94 5.90
CA ASP A 58 -15.04 2.01 6.74
C ASP A 58 -13.92 2.67 7.59
N ASP A 59 -14.21 3.82 8.20
CA ASP A 59 -13.17 4.59 8.90
C ASP A 59 -12.69 3.93 10.19
N THR A 60 -13.53 3.13 10.85
CA THR A 60 -13.14 2.36 12.02
C THR A 60 -12.09 1.32 11.63
N VAL A 61 -12.35 0.53 10.59
CA VAL A 61 -11.41 -0.47 10.09
C VAL A 61 -10.12 0.19 9.59
N ARG A 62 -10.21 1.33 8.89
CA ARG A 62 -9.02 2.07 8.44
C ARG A 62 -8.18 2.55 9.62
N GLY A 63 -8.81 3.14 10.63
CA GLY A 63 -8.15 3.60 11.86
C GLY A 63 -7.45 2.45 12.58
N ASP A 64 -8.13 1.31 12.72
CA ASP A 64 -7.57 0.12 13.36
C ASP A 64 -6.35 -0.43 12.61
N LEU A 65 -6.40 -0.48 11.28
CA LEU A 65 -5.27 -0.93 10.45
C LEU A 65 -4.09 0.04 10.55
N ILE A 66 -4.33 1.35 10.52
CA ILE A 66 -3.29 2.38 10.70
C ILE A 66 -2.61 2.20 12.06
N ALA A 67 -3.40 2.05 13.13
CA ALA A 67 -2.88 1.87 14.48
C ALA A 67 -1.98 0.62 14.56
N VAL A 68 -2.40 -0.49 13.96
CA VAL A 68 -1.60 -1.74 13.94
C VAL A 68 -0.29 -1.57 13.18
N ILE A 69 -0.32 -0.97 11.98
CA ILE A 69 0.88 -0.76 11.17
C ILE A 69 1.85 0.14 11.94
N ALA A 70 1.39 1.28 12.47
CA ALA A 70 2.23 2.22 13.20
C ALA A 70 2.82 1.62 14.49
N GLN A 71 2.08 0.74 15.18
CA GLN A 71 2.59 0.05 16.38
C GLN A 71 3.69 -0.97 16.07
N ARG A 72 3.59 -1.68 14.94
CA ARG A 72 4.52 -2.77 14.58
C ARG A 72 5.70 -2.32 13.74
N ARG A 73 5.47 -1.33 12.87
CA ARG A 73 6.43 -0.78 11.91
C ARG A 73 6.31 0.74 11.89
N PRO A 74 6.76 1.43 12.96
CA PRO A 74 6.67 2.88 13.08
C PRO A 74 7.50 3.64 12.04
N ASP A 75 8.38 2.92 11.32
CA ASP A 75 9.19 3.42 10.21
C ASP A 75 8.41 3.57 8.89
N LEU A 76 7.26 2.89 8.74
CA LEU A 76 6.54 2.87 7.47
C LEU A 76 5.67 4.11 7.26
N CYS A 77 5.78 4.71 6.07
CA CYS A 77 4.80 5.69 5.62
C CYS A 77 3.48 5.00 5.24
N ILE A 78 2.35 5.57 5.66
CA ILE A 78 1.01 5.06 5.37
C ILE A 78 0.26 6.08 4.51
N HIS A 79 0.07 5.75 3.24
CA HIS A 79 -0.66 6.57 2.28
C HIS A 79 -2.13 6.16 2.24
N ILE A 80 -3.02 7.11 2.45
CA ILE A 80 -4.45 6.85 2.55
C ILE A 80 -5.15 7.50 1.36
N LYS A 81 -5.79 6.67 0.52
CA LYS A 81 -6.61 7.18 -0.58
C LYS A 81 -7.92 7.77 -0.05
N ASP A 82 -8.35 8.90 -0.62
CA ASP A 82 -9.66 9.50 -0.35
C ASP A 82 -10.81 8.69 -0.97
N ARG A 83 -12.03 8.88 -0.44
CA ARG A 83 -13.24 8.21 -0.95
C ARG A 83 -13.82 8.87 -2.20
N SER A 84 -13.69 10.19 -2.34
CA SER A 84 -14.28 10.96 -3.44
C SER A 84 -13.73 10.59 -4.82
N SER A 85 -12.49 10.08 -4.87
CA SER A 85 -11.81 9.65 -6.09
C SER A 85 -12.31 8.31 -6.67
N GLY A 86 -13.26 7.65 -6.01
CA GLY A 86 -13.83 6.36 -6.47
C GLY A 86 -12.81 5.21 -6.57
N PRO A 87 -13.21 4.02 -7.03
CA PRO A 87 -12.30 2.87 -7.18
C PRO A 87 -11.28 3.06 -8.31
N ASP A 88 -11.67 3.65 -9.44
CA ASP A 88 -10.84 3.76 -10.65
C ASP A 88 -9.57 4.60 -10.46
N GLY A 89 -9.58 5.55 -9.52
CA GLY A 89 -8.40 6.36 -9.23
C GLY A 89 -7.27 5.60 -8.51
N MET A 90 -7.42 4.32 -8.16
CA MET A 90 -6.48 3.64 -7.25
C MET A 90 -5.11 3.47 -7.87
N ALA A 91 -5.05 3.01 -9.12
CA ALA A 91 -3.77 2.84 -9.83
C ALA A 91 -3.04 4.18 -10.00
N SER A 92 -3.77 5.25 -10.35
CA SER A 92 -3.19 6.59 -10.47
C SER A 92 -2.64 7.13 -9.15
N PHE A 93 -3.36 6.90 -8.05
CA PHE A 93 -2.93 7.29 -6.71
C PHE A 93 -1.67 6.52 -6.29
N VAL A 94 -1.68 5.19 -6.45
CA VAL A 94 -0.54 4.32 -6.13
C VAL A 94 0.70 4.72 -6.93
N ARG A 95 0.56 4.92 -8.25
CA ARG A 95 1.66 5.38 -9.11
C ARG A 95 2.28 6.66 -8.59
N ARG A 96 1.45 7.66 -8.26
CA ARG A 96 1.92 8.95 -7.74
C ARG A 96 2.71 8.78 -6.44
N MET A 97 2.19 8.00 -5.49
CA MET A 97 2.86 7.78 -4.20
C MET A 97 4.18 7.04 -4.38
N VAL A 98 4.20 5.98 -5.19
CA VAL A 98 5.44 5.23 -5.49
C VAL A 98 6.48 6.11 -6.17
N GLN A 99 6.09 6.95 -7.12
CA GLN A 99 7.04 7.87 -7.77
C GLN A 99 7.59 8.92 -6.82
N CYS A 100 6.75 9.49 -5.95
CA CYS A 100 7.16 10.56 -5.03
C CYS A 100 7.97 10.06 -3.84
N ASP A 101 7.63 8.89 -3.31
CA ASP A 101 8.09 8.44 -1.99
C ASP A 101 9.05 7.25 -2.08
N VAL A 102 8.84 6.32 -3.02
CA VAL A 102 9.70 5.12 -3.14
C VAL A 102 10.84 5.38 -4.13
N LEU A 103 10.50 5.69 -5.38
CA LEU A 103 11.49 5.81 -6.45
C LEU A 103 12.37 7.06 -6.33
N ARG A 104 11.81 8.16 -5.82
CA ARG A 104 12.58 9.38 -5.56
C ARG A 104 13.65 9.16 -4.49
N ASN A 105 13.31 8.44 -3.42
CA ASN A 105 14.24 8.13 -2.33
C ASN A 105 15.35 7.18 -2.80
N MET A 106 15.08 6.28 -3.75
CA MET A 106 16.12 5.43 -4.37
C MET A 106 17.11 6.19 -5.26
N ALA A 107 16.69 7.30 -5.88
CA ALA A 107 17.55 8.05 -6.80
C ALA A 107 18.61 8.92 -6.10
N HIS A 108 18.61 8.97 -4.76
CA HIS A 108 19.54 9.77 -3.94
C HIS A 108 20.65 8.92 -3.30
N PHE A 109 20.83 7.67 -3.74
CA PHE A 109 21.89 6.75 -3.31
C PHE A 109 22.81 6.36 -4.46
#